data_AF-A0A976CSF3-F1
#
_entry.id   AF-A0A976CSF3-F1
#
_cell.length_a   1.000
_cell.length_b   1.000
_cell.length_c   1.000
_cell.angle_alpha   90.00
_cell.angle_beta   90.00
_cell.angle_gamma   90.00
#
_symmetry.space_group_name_H-M   'P 1'
#
loop_
_entity.id
_entity.type
_entity.pdbx_description
1 polymer ?
#
loop_
_entity_poly.entity_id
_entity_poly.type
_entity_poly.pdbx_seq_one_letter_code
_entity_poly.pdbx_strand_id
1 'polypeptide(L)'
;MPCQLYWDQAHRGLFAHGVDAWWCDCTEPFEADWSGAQKPEPEERMRINTEAAATYLDRTQINTYSLPHSQGIYEGQRAASTDKRVLNLTRSSYAGQHRYGTVCWNGDICATWDTLR
;
A
#
# COMPACT_ATOMS: atom_id res chain seq x y z
N MET A 1 -3.08 -17.23 -5.44
CA MET A 1 -3.15 -16.05 -4.55
C MET A 1 -2.51 -14.87 -5.28
N PRO A 2 -3.12 -13.68 -5.34
CA PRO A 2 -2.42 -12.47 -5.79
C PRO A 2 -1.14 -12.26 -4.97
N CYS A 3 -0.09 -11.70 -5.58
CA CYS A 3 1.15 -11.35 -4.89
C CYS A 3 1.87 -12.50 -4.15
N GLN A 4 1.73 -13.76 -4.60
CA GLN A 4 2.34 -14.92 -3.92
C GLN A 4 3.85 -14.76 -3.69
N LEU A 5 4.61 -14.36 -4.72
CA LEU A 5 6.05 -14.17 -4.62
C LEU A 5 6.42 -13.11 -3.56
N TYR A 6 5.64 -12.03 -3.49
CA TYR A 6 5.83 -10.96 -2.51
C TYR A 6 5.59 -11.48 -1.09
N TRP A 7 4.51 -12.24 -0.89
CA TRP A 7 4.26 -12.90 0.39
C TRP A 7 5.39 -13.88 0.76
N ASP A 8 5.85 -14.72 -0.15
CA ASP A 8 6.90 -15.70 0.15
C ASP A 8 8.21 -15.03 0.58
N GLN A 9 8.53 -13.88 -0.01
CA GLN A 9 9.65 -13.04 0.39
C GLN A 9 9.44 -12.42 1.78
N ALA A 10 8.26 -11.82 2.03
CA ALA A 10 7.92 -11.22 3.32
C ALA A 10 7.86 -12.26 4.45
N HIS A 11 7.32 -13.45 4.18
CA HIS A 11 7.26 -14.55 5.12
C HIS A 11 8.66 -15.01 5.51
N ARG A 12 9.50 -15.30 4.51
CA ARG A 12 10.88 -15.77 4.73
C ARG A 12 11.73 -14.74 5.45
N GLY A 13 11.57 -13.46 5.13
CA GLY A 13 12.41 -12.39 5.68
C GLY A 13 11.93 -11.82 7.02
N LEU A 14 10.62 -11.86 7.31
CA LEU A 14 10.01 -11.13 8.41
C LEU A 14 9.09 -12.00 9.27
N PHE A 15 8.02 -12.57 8.69
CA PHE A 15 6.99 -13.26 9.49
C PHE A 15 7.54 -14.50 10.20
N ALA A 16 8.39 -15.29 9.52
CA ALA A 16 9.05 -16.46 10.11
C ALA A 16 9.94 -16.11 11.32
N HIS A 17 10.29 -14.83 11.48
CA HIS A 17 11.08 -14.31 12.60
C HIS A 17 10.24 -13.60 13.66
N GLY A 18 8.91 -13.73 13.61
CA GLY A 18 8.02 -13.32 14.70
C GLY A 18 7.43 -11.92 14.56
N VAL A 19 7.58 -11.24 13.42
CA VAL A 19 6.89 -9.97 13.14
C VAL A 19 5.38 -10.09 13.35
N ASP A 20 4.77 -9.05 13.95
CA ASP A 20 3.36 -9.06 14.38
C ASP A 20 2.41 -8.36 13.41
N ALA A 21 2.90 -7.35 12.68
CA ALA A 21 2.08 -6.49 11.84
C ALA A 21 2.87 -5.98 10.64
N TRP A 22 2.14 -5.50 9.64
CA TRP A 22 2.70 -4.98 8.41
C TRP A 22 2.50 -3.48 8.32
N TRP A 23 3.52 -2.78 7.86
CA TRP A 23 3.40 -1.41 7.37
C TRP A 23 3.74 -1.42 5.88
N CYS A 24 2.70 -1.41 5.06
CA CYS A 24 2.76 -1.50 3.62
C CYS A 24 2.64 -0.10 3.02
N ASP A 25 3.79 0.57 2.93
CA ASP A 25 3.89 1.91 2.39
C ASP A 25 3.88 1.94 0.86
N CYS A 26 3.57 3.11 0.30
CA CYS A 26 3.55 3.36 -1.14
C CYS A 26 2.67 2.38 -1.94
N THR A 27 1.45 2.15 -1.48
CA THR A 27 0.49 1.22 -2.13
C THR A 27 -0.43 1.92 -3.14
N GLU A 28 -0.11 3.16 -3.54
CA GLU A 28 -0.82 3.92 -4.57
C GLU A 28 -0.65 3.46 -6.02
N PRO A 29 0.53 3.10 -6.59
CA PRO A 29 1.75 2.49 -6.03
C PRO A 29 3.10 3.09 -6.48
N PHE A 30 3.11 4.36 -6.87
CA PHE A 30 4.30 5.07 -7.29
C PHE A 30 4.26 6.49 -6.72
N GLU A 31 5.43 7.03 -6.38
CA GLU A 31 5.67 8.43 -6.05
C GLU A 31 6.65 9.03 -7.06
N ALA A 32 6.27 9.03 -8.34
CA ALA A 32 7.12 9.54 -9.41
C ALA A 32 7.30 11.07 -9.34
N ASP A 33 6.43 11.76 -8.60
CA ASP A 33 6.51 13.20 -8.33
C ASP A 33 7.52 13.57 -7.25
N TRP A 34 8.11 12.61 -6.53
CA TRP A 34 9.20 12.86 -5.59
C TRP A 34 10.54 13.04 -6.32
N SER A 35 10.61 14.04 -7.19
CA SER A 35 11.82 14.37 -7.95
C SER A 35 12.09 15.88 -7.93
N GLY A 36 13.29 16.25 -7.45
CA GLY A 36 13.73 17.64 -7.39
C GLY A 36 13.50 18.34 -6.05
N ALA A 37 13.76 19.65 -6.03
CA ALA A 37 13.78 20.47 -4.82
C ALA A 37 12.43 21.11 -4.47
N GLN A 38 11.49 21.16 -5.42
CA GLN A 38 10.18 21.77 -5.26
C GLN A 38 9.11 20.73 -5.55
N LYS A 39 8.13 20.62 -4.64
CA LYS A 39 6.98 19.76 -4.82
C LYS A 39 6.09 20.33 -5.93
N PRO A 40 5.75 19.55 -6.98
CA PRO A 40 4.85 20.02 -8.03
C PRO A 40 3.45 20.33 -7.49
N GLU A 41 2.67 21.12 -8.23
CA GLU A 41 1.28 21.41 -7.89
C GLU A 41 0.41 20.13 -7.98
N PRO A 42 -0.71 20.03 -7.22
CA PRO A 42 -1.52 18.82 -7.13
C PRO A 42 -1.95 18.19 -8.47
N GLU A 43 -2.36 19.00 -9.45
CA GLU A 43 -2.76 18.51 -10.77
C GLU A 43 -1.60 17.88 -11.55
N GLU A 44 -0.41 18.45 -11.42
CA GLU A 44 0.79 17.92 -12.09
C GLU A 44 1.26 16.64 -11.40
N ARG A 45 1.20 16.58 -10.06
CA ARG A 45 1.45 15.35 -9.30
C ARG A 45 0.51 14.23 -9.72
N MET A 46 -0.78 14.53 -9.90
CA MET A 46 -1.77 13.56 -10.39
C MET A 46 -1.38 13.06 -11.77
N ARG A 47 -1.00 13.95 -12.69
CA ARG A 47 -0.59 13.59 -14.06
C ARG A 47 0.65 12.70 -14.07
N ILE A 48 1.72 13.13 -13.39
CA ILE A 48 2.99 12.39 -13.29
C ILE A 48 2.77 10.98 -12.74
N ASN A 49 2.06 10.85 -11.62
CA ASN A 49 1.84 9.55 -10.98
C ASN A 49 0.90 8.66 -11.79
N THR A 50 -0.13 9.22 -12.44
CA THR A 50 -1.03 8.44 -13.30
C THR A 50 -0.31 7.93 -14.55
N GLU A 51 0.55 8.75 -15.16
CA GLU A 51 1.36 8.34 -16.31
C GLU A 51 2.37 7.25 -15.93
N ALA A 52 3.05 7.39 -14.79
CA ALA A 52 3.97 6.38 -14.27
C ALA A 52 3.23 5.07 -13.89
N ALA A 53 2.07 5.15 -13.26
CA ALA A 53 1.28 3.96 -12.94
C ALA A 53 0.83 3.22 -14.22
N ALA A 54 0.42 3.97 -15.24
CA ALA A 54 -0.09 3.43 -16.49
C ALA A 54 0.95 2.70 -17.34
N THR A 55 2.26 2.80 -17.04
CA THR A 55 3.28 1.99 -17.73
C THR A 55 3.31 0.55 -17.22
N TYR A 56 2.76 0.29 -16.03
CA TYR A 56 2.81 -1.02 -15.37
C TYR A 56 1.43 -1.60 -15.06
N LEU A 57 0.40 -0.75 -14.96
CA LEU A 57 -0.96 -1.11 -14.62
C LEU A 57 -1.93 -0.73 -15.74
N ASP A 58 -3.01 -1.50 -15.87
CA ASP A 58 -4.15 -1.08 -16.67
C ASP A 58 -4.69 0.26 -16.13
N ARG A 59 -4.81 1.26 -17.02
CA ARG A 59 -5.31 2.60 -16.69
C ARG A 59 -6.68 2.57 -16.00
N THR A 60 -7.51 1.59 -16.31
CA THR A 60 -8.84 1.43 -15.70
C THR A 60 -8.80 0.88 -14.28
N GLN A 61 -7.64 0.38 -13.83
CA GLN A 61 -7.44 -0.31 -12.56
C GLN A 61 -6.44 0.38 -11.63
N ILE A 62 -5.90 1.56 -11.98
CA ILE A 62 -4.83 2.22 -11.22
C ILE A 62 -5.17 2.35 -9.72
N ASN A 63 -6.40 2.72 -9.39
CA ASN A 63 -6.84 2.90 -8.00
C ASN A 63 -6.97 1.59 -7.21
N THR A 64 -6.87 0.43 -7.87
CA THR A 64 -7.13 -0.86 -7.23
C THR A 64 -5.89 -1.50 -6.62
N TYR A 65 -4.68 -0.98 -6.87
CA TYR A 65 -3.41 -1.65 -6.53
C TYR A 65 -3.31 -2.13 -5.06
N SER A 66 -3.76 -1.31 -4.12
CA SER A 66 -3.71 -1.61 -2.68
C SER A 66 -4.57 -2.82 -2.29
N LEU A 67 -5.62 -3.12 -3.06
CA LEU A 67 -6.55 -4.22 -2.76
C LEU A 67 -5.92 -5.62 -2.94
N PRO A 68 -5.37 -6.03 -4.10
CA PRO A 68 -4.72 -7.32 -4.27
C PRO A 68 -3.43 -7.43 -3.45
N HIS A 69 -2.73 -6.32 -3.20
CA HIS A 69 -1.58 -6.30 -2.29
C HIS A 69 -1.99 -6.67 -0.86
N SER A 70 -3.04 -6.01 -0.34
CA SER A 70 -3.62 -6.31 0.98
C SER A 70 -4.14 -7.75 1.06
N GLN A 71 -4.79 -8.23 -0.01
CA GLN A 71 -5.25 -9.61 -0.12
C GLN A 71 -4.09 -10.61 0.00
N GLY A 72 -2.98 -10.37 -0.70
CA GLY A 72 -1.81 -11.24 -0.68
C GLY A 72 -1.17 -11.34 0.70
N ILE A 73 -1.01 -10.22 1.40
CA ILE A 73 -0.53 -10.21 2.80
C ILE A 73 -1.48 -10.98 3.72
N TYR A 74 -2.79 -10.71 3.63
CA TYR A 74 -3.78 -11.32 4.51
C TYR A 74 -3.90 -12.83 4.29
N GLU A 75 -4.13 -13.26 3.06
CA GLU A 75 -4.29 -14.68 2.73
C GLU A 75 -2.99 -15.46 2.99
N GLY A 76 -1.83 -14.86 2.70
CA GLY A 76 -0.53 -15.43 3.00
C GLY A 76 -0.31 -15.67 4.49
N GLN A 77 -0.51 -14.65 5.33
CA GLN A 77 -0.35 -14.79 6.78
C GLN A 77 -1.34 -15.80 7.36
N ARG A 78 -2.61 -15.74 6.94
CA ARG A 78 -3.65 -16.67 7.41
C ARG A 78 -3.40 -18.11 6.99
N ALA A 79 -2.71 -18.33 5.87
CA ALA A 79 -2.26 -19.67 5.47
C ALA A 79 -1.05 -20.15 6.26
N ALA A 80 -0.14 -19.24 6.67
CA ALA A 80 1.06 -19.59 7.42
C ALA A 80 0.82 -19.85 8.92
N SER A 81 -0.10 -19.11 9.55
CA SER A 81 -0.46 -19.32 10.96
C SER A 81 -1.86 -18.77 11.27
N THR A 82 -2.54 -19.43 12.22
CA THR A 82 -3.80 -18.98 12.79
C THR A 82 -3.63 -18.29 14.14
N ASP A 83 -2.41 -18.25 14.70
CA ASP A 83 -2.12 -17.79 16.07
C ASP A 83 -2.22 -16.26 16.22
N LYS A 84 -1.89 -15.52 15.16
CA LYS A 84 -1.93 -14.06 15.12
C LYS A 84 -3.04 -13.56 14.19
N ARG A 85 -3.77 -12.53 14.62
CA ARG A 85 -4.65 -11.76 13.73
C ARG A 85 -3.80 -10.94 12.76
N VAL A 86 -4.31 -10.70 11.56
CA VAL A 86 -3.62 -9.85 10.57
C VAL A 86 -3.89 -8.38 10.91
N LEU A 87 -2.83 -7.59 10.99
CA LEU A 87 -2.88 -6.14 11.03
C LEU A 87 -1.98 -5.59 9.92
N ASN A 88 -2.55 -4.82 9.01
CA ASN A 88 -1.83 -4.21 7.90
C ASN A 88 -2.13 -2.71 7.84
N LEU A 89 -1.15 -1.89 8.19
CA LEU A 89 -1.19 -0.45 7.99
C LEU A 89 -0.76 -0.15 6.54
N THR A 90 -1.63 0.44 5.73
CA THR A 90 -1.39 0.68 4.28
C THR A 90 -1.76 2.10 3.87
N ARG A 91 -1.05 2.70 2.90
CA ARG A 91 -1.21 4.14 2.59
C ARG A 91 -2.33 4.43 1.61
N SER A 92 -2.70 3.44 0.81
CA SER A 92 -3.80 3.51 -0.15
C SER A 92 -4.91 2.53 0.21
N SER A 93 -6.12 2.83 -0.26
CA SER A 93 -7.29 1.98 -0.02
C SER A 93 -8.21 1.90 -1.23
N TYR A 94 -8.90 0.77 -1.34
CA TYR A 94 -10.00 0.57 -2.28
C TYR A 94 -11.21 -0.07 -1.60
N ALA A 95 -12.37 -0.01 -2.25
CA ALA A 95 -13.60 -0.60 -1.74
C ALA A 95 -13.43 -2.09 -1.40
N GLY A 96 -13.82 -2.44 -0.18
CA GLY A 96 -13.76 -3.81 0.33
C GLY A 96 -12.41 -4.23 0.91
N GLN A 97 -11.37 -3.38 0.90
CA GLN A 97 -10.04 -3.71 1.45
C GLN A 97 -10.06 -4.03 2.94
N HIS A 98 -11.01 -3.46 3.70
CA HIS A 98 -11.20 -3.70 5.14
C HIS A 98 -11.33 -5.20 5.49
N ARG A 99 -11.81 -6.05 4.57
CA ARG A 99 -11.91 -7.51 4.79
C ARG A 99 -10.56 -8.20 4.97
N TYR A 100 -9.46 -7.51 4.68
CA TYR A 100 -8.09 -8.00 4.77
C TYR A 100 -7.32 -7.45 5.97
N GLY A 101 -8.02 -6.96 7.01
CA GLY A 101 -7.38 -6.50 8.25
C GLY A 101 -6.56 -5.22 8.09
N THR A 102 -6.96 -4.36 7.15
CA THR A 102 -6.21 -3.15 6.81
C THR A 102 -6.66 -1.91 7.59
N VAL A 103 -5.71 -1.08 7.99
CA VAL A 103 -5.91 0.29 8.47
C VAL A 103 -5.25 1.24 7.49
N CYS A 104 -5.96 2.29 7.05
CA CYS A 104 -5.40 3.31 6.16
C CYS A 104 -4.95 4.53 6.97
N TRP A 105 -3.79 5.10 6.65
CA TRP A 105 -3.41 6.43 7.15
C TRP A 105 -3.35 7.45 6.02
N ASN A 106 -3.29 8.73 6.37
CA ASN A 106 -3.48 9.83 5.43
C ASN A 106 -2.21 10.21 4.63
N GLY A 107 -1.20 9.34 4.62
CA GLY A 107 0.07 9.56 3.95
C GLY A 107 0.93 10.65 4.59
N ASP A 108 1.81 11.23 3.78
CA ASP A 108 2.83 12.19 4.20
C ASP A 108 2.24 13.60 4.26
N ILE A 109 1.66 13.91 5.41
CA ILE A 109 1.01 15.18 5.70
C ILE A 109 1.96 16.19 6.36
N CYS A 110 1.63 17.48 6.26
CA CYS A 110 2.41 18.55 6.90
C CYS A 110 2.03 18.73 8.38
N ALA A 111 3.01 19.00 9.23
CA ALA A 111 2.80 19.28 10.65
C ALA A 111 2.27 20.72 10.87
N THR A 112 1.05 21.00 10.42
CA THR A 112 0.38 22.29 10.60
C THR A 112 -1.00 22.11 11.23
N TRP A 113 -1.48 23.15 11.92
CA TRP A 113 -2.85 23.15 12.49
C TRP A 113 -3.93 23.04 11.42
N ASP A 114 -3.66 23.55 10.21
CA ASP A 114 -4.61 23.46 9.11
C ASP A 114 -4.72 22.05 8.54
N THR A 115 -3.62 21.29 8.54
CA THR A 115 -3.63 19.88 8.15
C THR A 115 -4.24 18.97 9.22
N LEU A 116 -4.18 19.36 10.51
CA LEU A 116 -4.80 18.61 11.60
C LEU A 116 -6.33 18.73 11.62
N ARG A 117 -6.86 19.86 11.15
CA ARG A 117 -8.29 20.19 11.18
C ARG A 117 -9.08 19.42 10.12
#